data_AF-A0A439MN09-F1
#
_entry.id   AF-A0A439MN09-F1
#
_cell.length_a   1.000
_cell.length_b   1.000
_cell.length_c   1.000
_cell.angle_alpha   90.00
_cell.angle_beta   90.00
_cell.angle_gamma   90.00
#
_symmetry.space_group_name_H-M   'P 1'
#
loop_
_entity.id
_entity.type
_entity.pdbx_description
1 polymer ?
#
loop_
_entity_poly.entity_id
_entity_poly.type
_entity_poly.pdbx_seq_one_letter_code
_entity_poly.pdbx_strand_id
1 'polypeptide(L)'
;MSKSASKVMTVRTASGIARKGRQVVPALAIALAASLSGCANRDSVTVGSIPDDYRTTHPIVIAEKNQKIDLPVGAGDRGMTGAQRDALLGFLDGYDKSAAPALTIAMPAGSANEVAARAAGRDFARLAMKAGVKRDRIVMTSYQSAVPEASAPVRAAFVAVRAQTDKCGRWPDDLTETSDNKHYADFGCSYQNNLAAQVANPNDLIGPRKQSEIDAENRGAVIDVYRARGISDEFLGNSEVTY
;
A
#
# COMPACT_ATOMS: atom_id res chain seq x y z
N MET A 1 -59.60 43.30 24.97
CA MET A 1 -60.40 43.26 23.74
C MET A 1 -60.10 44.50 22.90
N SER A 2 -59.81 44.30 21.62
CA SER A 2 -59.92 45.22 20.46
C SER A 2 -59.20 46.59 20.50
N LYS A 3 -58.18 46.78 19.64
CA LYS A 3 -58.18 47.62 18.40
C LYS A 3 -58.16 49.14 18.68
N SER A 4 -57.51 50.03 17.95
CA SER A 4 -56.61 50.07 16.79
C SER A 4 -56.28 51.57 16.55
N ALA A 5 -55.31 51.85 15.67
CA ALA A 5 -55.18 53.05 14.82
C ALA A 5 -54.47 54.34 15.34
N SER A 6 -53.25 54.51 14.81
CA SER A 6 -52.54 55.66 14.20
C SER A 6 -53.08 57.11 14.27
N LYS A 7 -52.12 58.04 14.47
CA LYS A 7 -51.90 59.37 13.80
C LYS A 7 -50.48 59.86 14.19
N VAL A 8 -49.50 60.10 13.29
CA VAL A 8 -49.26 61.25 12.36
C VAL A 8 -49.20 62.58 13.17
N MET A 9 -48.20 63.48 13.16
CA MET A 9 -47.25 63.97 12.15
C MET A 9 -46.18 64.90 12.79
N THR A 10 -45.03 65.07 12.11
CA THR A 10 -44.13 66.26 12.02
C THR A 10 -43.72 67.08 13.24
N VAL A 11 -42.40 67.35 13.38
CA VAL A 11 -41.86 68.73 13.48
C VAL A 11 -40.46 68.82 12.81
N ARG A 12 -40.23 69.97 12.18
CA ARG A 12 -39.13 70.45 11.33
C ARG A 12 -37.72 70.51 11.94
N THR A 13 -36.77 70.45 11.00
CA THR A 13 -35.40 71.01 10.95
C THR A 13 -35.32 72.49 11.38
N ALA A 14 -34.19 73.14 11.68
CA ALA A 14 -32.75 72.88 11.83
C ALA A 14 -32.13 74.21 12.35
N SER A 15 -30.82 74.21 12.67
CA SER A 15 -29.85 75.34 12.62
C SER A 15 -28.91 75.25 13.81
N GLY A 16 -27.65 74.86 13.63
CA GLY A 16 -26.53 75.78 13.34
C GLY A 16 -25.60 75.78 14.58
N ILE A 17 -24.29 75.96 14.59
CA ILE A 17 -23.28 76.56 13.70
C ILE A 17 -21.92 75.89 14.04
N ALA A 18 -21.01 75.87 13.06
CA ALA A 18 -19.68 75.24 13.05
C ALA A 18 -18.69 75.69 14.14
N ARG A 19 -17.77 74.77 14.51
CA ARG A 19 -16.40 75.09 14.96
C ARG A 19 -15.39 74.18 14.27
N LYS A 20 -14.65 74.74 13.30
CA LYS A 20 -13.42 74.19 12.71
C LYS A 20 -12.31 74.23 13.75
N GLY A 21 -11.65 73.10 14.01
CA GLY A 21 -10.42 73.10 14.80
C GLY A 21 -10.12 71.79 15.54
N ARG A 22 -10.12 70.64 14.85
CA ARG A 22 -9.56 69.39 15.42
C ARG A 22 -9.30 68.27 14.39
N GLN A 23 -8.86 68.60 13.18
CA GLN A 23 -8.72 67.60 12.10
C GLN A 23 -7.34 66.92 12.02
N VAL A 24 -6.39 67.22 12.91
CA VAL A 24 -5.04 66.61 12.88
C VAL A 24 -4.93 65.34 13.73
N VAL A 25 -5.78 65.18 14.75
CA VAL A 25 -5.82 63.96 15.60
C VAL A 25 -6.31 62.69 14.86
N PRO A 26 -7.35 62.73 13.99
CA PRO A 26 -7.86 61.50 13.39
C PRO A 26 -6.90 60.88 12.37
N ALA A 27 -6.03 61.66 11.72
CA ALA A 27 -5.12 61.14 10.69
C ALA A 27 -4.03 60.23 11.26
N LEU A 28 -3.47 60.58 12.42
CA LEU A 28 -2.42 59.77 13.06
C LEU A 28 -2.99 58.47 13.66
N ALA A 29 -4.22 58.52 14.20
CA ALA A 29 -4.90 57.34 14.70
C ALA A 29 -5.24 56.34 13.58
N ILE A 30 -5.59 56.83 12.39
CA ILE A 30 -5.85 55.98 11.21
C ILE A 30 -4.54 55.33 10.71
N ALA A 31 -3.43 56.07 10.66
CA ALA A 31 -2.14 55.53 10.25
C ALA A 31 -1.63 54.44 11.22
N LEU A 32 -1.79 54.65 12.52
CA LEU A 32 -1.42 53.66 13.53
C LEU A 32 -2.31 52.41 13.46
N ALA A 33 -3.63 52.58 13.28
CA ALA A 33 -4.55 51.46 13.07
C ALA A 33 -4.23 50.66 11.79
N ALA A 34 -3.84 51.34 10.70
CA ALA A 34 -3.41 50.67 9.47
C ALA A 34 -2.09 49.89 9.63
N SER A 35 -1.16 50.37 10.46
CA SER A 35 0.06 49.61 10.78
C SER A 35 -0.17 48.36 11.63
N LEU A 36 -1.25 48.31 12.42
CA LEU A 36 -1.61 47.11 13.20
C LEU A 36 -2.39 46.06 12.38
N SER A 37 -2.95 46.40 11.22
CA SER A 37 -3.62 45.43 10.34
C SER A 37 -2.67 44.51 9.55
N GLY A 38 -1.35 44.73 9.61
CA GLY A 38 -0.35 43.93 8.88
C GLY A 38 -0.07 42.53 9.44
N CYS A 39 -0.52 42.21 10.66
CA CYS A 39 -0.25 40.91 11.32
C CYS A 39 -1.50 40.03 11.48
N ALA A 40 -2.54 40.29 10.68
CA ALA A 40 -3.79 39.53 10.74
C ALA A 40 -3.86 38.34 9.77
N ASN A 41 -2.76 37.95 9.13
CA ASN A 41 -2.65 36.64 8.49
C ASN A 41 -2.01 35.67 9.48
N ARG A 42 -2.78 35.29 10.50
CA ARG A 42 -2.54 34.00 11.11
C ARG A 42 -3.19 33.03 10.16
N ASP A 43 -2.37 32.45 9.27
CA ASP A 43 -2.78 31.28 8.52
C ASP A 43 -3.32 30.30 9.55
N SER A 44 -4.66 30.22 9.67
CA SER A 44 -5.23 29.08 10.33
C SER A 44 -4.88 27.95 9.37
N VAL A 45 -3.86 27.16 9.75
CA VAL A 45 -3.64 25.84 9.19
C VAL A 45 -4.88 25.05 9.58
N THR A 46 -5.95 25.30 8.84
CA THR A 46 -7.17 24.52 8.87
C THR A 46 -6.72 23.25 8.19
N VAL A 47 -6.30 22.27 8.98
CA VAL A 47 -6.08 20.88 8.54
C VAL A 47 -7.43 20.24 8.19
N GLY A 48 -8.19 20.92 7.35
CA GLY A 48 -9.40 20.44 6.69
C GLY A 48 -9.09 20.03 5.25
N SER A 49 -7.84 19.63 4.96
CA SER A 49 -7.58 18.91 3.72
C SER A 49 -8.40 17.63 3.79
N ILE A 50 -9.33 17.46 2.85
CA ILE A 50 -9.73 16.14 2.37
C ILE A 50 -8.43 15.31 2.36
N PRO A 51 -8.34 14.22 3.12
CA PRO A 51 -7.06 13.59 3.34
C PRO A 51 -6.46 13.26 1.98
N ASP A 52 -5.29 13.83 1.66
CA ASP A 52 -4.40 13.23 0.67
C ASP A 52 -3.82 11.96 1.32
N ASP A 53 -4.74 11.06 1.63
CA ASP A 53 -4.50 9.82 2.31
C ASP A 53 -4.22 8.81 1.22
N TYR A 54 -3.05 8.20 1.32
CA TYR A 54 -2.62 7.13 0.44
C TYR A 54 -3.67 5.99 0.38
N ARG A 55 -4.53 5.84 1.40
CA ARG A 55 -5.63 4.86 1.42
C ARG A 55 -6.74 5.16 0.43
N THR A 56 -6.97 6.44 0.09
CA THR A 56 -7.98 6.85 -0.91
C THR A 56 -7.38 7.00 -2.29
N THR A 57 -6.15 7.54 -2.38
CA THR A 57 -5.50 7.85 -3.67
C THR A 57 -4.81 6.63 -4.29
N HIS A 58 -4.26 5.74 -3.46
CA HIS A 58 -3.49 4.57 -3.87
C HIS A 58 -3.85 3.33 -3.03
N PRO A 59 -5.12 2.88 -3.04
CA PRO A 59 -5.53 1.74 -2.23
C PRO A 59 -4.74 0.48 -2.64
N ILE A 60 -4.40 -0.34 -1.64
CA ILE A 60 -3.94 -1.70 -1.94
C ILE A 60 -5.17 -2.52 -2.32
N VAL A 61 -5.17 -3.02 -3.54
CA VAL A 61 -6.20 -3.91 -4.07
C VAL A 61 -5.66 -5.33 -4.13
N ILE A 62 -6.54 -6.28 -3.87
CA ILE A 62 -6.23 -7.70 -3.96
C ILE A 62 -6.74 -8.19 -5.31
N ALA A 63 -5.84 -8.73 -6.11
CA ALA A 63 -6.14 -9.21 -7.44
C ALA A 63 -5.50 -10.57 -7.70
N GLU A 64 -6.13 -11.34 -8.58
CA GLU A 64 -5.54 -12.56 -9.11
C GLU A 64 -4.53 -12.21 -10.20
N LYS A 65 -3.32 -12.76 -10.08
CA LYS A 65 -2.25 -12.58 -11.06
C LYS A 65 -1.68 -13.92 -11.48
N ASN A 66 -1.61 -14.13 -12.79
CA ASN A 66 -0.90 -15.27 -13.37
C ASN A 66 0.59 -15.17 -13.10
N GLN A 67 1.10 -16.04 -12.24
CA GLN A 67 2.53 -16.27 -12.08
C GLN A 67 2.98 -17.21 -13.19
N LYS A 68 4.07 -16.87 -13.86
CA LYS A 68 4.62 -17.66 -14.97
C LYS A 68 6.13 -17.74 -14.87
N ILE A 69 6.69 -18.88 -15.26
CA ILE A 69 8.11 -19.10 -15.45
C ILE A 69 8.33 -19.90 -16.74
N ASP A 70 9.33 -19.49 -17.51
CA ASP A 70 9.77 -20.21 -18.70
C ASP A 70 11.06 -20.95 -18.35
N LEU A 71 11.01 -22.28 -18.41
CA LEU A 71 12.13 -23.16 -18.11
C LEU A 71 12.80 -23.57 -19.43
N PRO A 72 14.02 -23.08 -19.73
CA PRO A 72 14.70 -23.39 -20.98
C PRO A 72 15.15 -24.85 -20.96
N VAL A 73 14.85 -25.60 -22.03
CA VAL A 73 15.24 -27.02 -22.19
C VAL A 73 16.05 -27.16 -23.47
N GLY A 74 17.25 -27.71 -23.38
CA GLY A 74 18.07 -28.02 -24.54
C GLY A 74 17.55 -29.23 -25.32
N ALA A 75 17.74 -29.25 -26.64
CA ALA A 75 17.34 -30.39 -27.47
C ALA A 75 18.02 -31.72 -27.08
N GLY A 76 19.21 -31.65 -26.47
CA GLY A 76 19.95 -32.82 -25.97
C GLY A 76 19.62 -33.22 -24.52
N ASP A 77 18.74 -32.48 -23.82
CA ASP A 77 18.41 -32.78 -22.43
C ASP A 77 17.59 -34.07 -22.33
N ARG A 78 17.88 -34.88 -21.30
CA ARG A 78 17.17 -36.15 -21.05
C ARG A 78 16.15 -36.07 -19.92
N GLY A 79 15.77 -34.85 -19.53
CA GLY A 79 14.91 -34.59 -18.39
C GLY A 79 15.26 -33.25 -17.75
N MET A 80 14.75 -33.04 -16.55
CA MET A 80 15.00 -31.81 -15.80
C MET A 80 16.46 -31.73 -15.30
N THR A 81 17.11 -30.59 -15.54
CA THR A 81 18.45 -30.27 -15.01
C THR A 81 18.39 -29.76 -13.56
N GLY A 82 19.54 -29.73 -12.87
CA GLY A 82 19.63 -29.16 -11.50
C GLY A 82 19.19 -27.69 -11.45
N ALA A 83 19.66 -26.88 -12.39
CA ALA A 83 19.29 -25.46 -12.46
C ALA A 83 17.78 -25.26 -12.69
N GLN A 84 17.16 -26.07 -13.56
CA GLN A 84 15.70 -26.01 -13.78
C GLN A 84 14.92 -26.48 -12.55
N ARG A 85 15.45 -27.44 -11.78
CA ARG A 85 14.86 -27.89 -10.52
C ARG A 85 14.80 -26.74 -9.52
N ASP A 86 15.93 -26.06 -9.30
CA ASP A 86 16.02 -24.97 -8.32
C ASP A 86 15.13 -23.78 -8.74
N ALA A 87 15.12 -23.45 -10.04
CA ALA A 87 14.24 -22.43 -10.59
C ALA A 87 12.74 -22.77 -10.39
N LEU A 88 12.35 -24.02 -10.62
CA LEU A 88 10.97 -24.46 -10.41
C LEU A 88 10.61 -24.48 -8.92
N LEU A 89 11.52 -24.88 -8.04
CA LEU A 89 11.27 -24.83 -6.58
C LEU A 89 11.07 -23.39 -6.11
N GLY A 90 11.94 -22.46 -6.49
CA GLY A 90 11.78 -21.04 -6.16
C GLY A 90 10.50 -20.43 -6.73
N PHE A 91 10.05 -20.87 -7.91
CA PHE A 91 8.74 -20.49 -8.46
C PHE A 91 7.57 -21.03 -7.61
N LEU A 92 7.69 -22.26 -7.12
CA LEU A 92 6.68 -22.92 -6.30
C LEU A 92 6.66 -22.43 -4.84
N ASP A 93 7.64 -21.66 -4.38
CA ASP A 93 7.58 -20.99 -3.07
C ASP A 93 6.40 -20.00 -2.98
N GLY A 94 6.01 -19.42 -4.12
CA GLY A 94 4.82 -18.57 -4.23
C GLY A 94 3.50 -19.32 -4.39
N TYR A 95 3.50 -20.66 -4.41
CA TYR A 95 2.31 -21.48 -4.60
C TYR A 95 1.58 -21.70 -3.27
N ASP A 96 0.36 -21.19 -3.17
CA ASP A 96 -0.49 -21.41 -1.99
C ASP A 96 -1.08 -22.82 -2.01
N LYS A 97 -0.55 -23.68 -1.14
CA LYS A 97 -1.00 -25.08 -0.96
C LYS A 97 -2.42 -25.18 -0.42
N SER A 98 -2.91 -24.15 0.29
CA SER A 98 -4.26 -24.13 0.86
C SER A 98 -5.30 -23.78 -0.20
N ALA A 99 -5.05 -22.76 -1.02
CA ALA A 99 -5.88 -22.42 -2.17
C ALA A 99 -5.83 -23.48 -3.27
N ALA A 100 -4.68 -24.17 -3.40
CA ALA A 100 -4.44 -25.23 -4.38
C ALA A 100 -4.86 -24.85 -5.82
N PRO A 101 -4.35 -23.71 -6.37
CA PRO A 101 -4.67 -23.29 -7.72
C PRO A 101 -4.16 -24.29 -8.76
N ALA A 102 -4.76 -24.31 -9.94
CA ALA A 102 -4.29 -25.18 -11.01
C ALA A 102 -2.88 -24.77 -11.47
N LEU A 103 -1.92 -25.69 -11.39
CA LEU A 103 -0.59 -25.54 -11.97
C LEU A 103 -0.61 -26.06 -13.41
N THR A 104 -0.52 -25.16 -14.37
CA THR A 104 -0.41 -25.50 -15.78
C THR A 104 1.06 -25.66 -16.17
N ILE A 105 1.41 -26.79 -16.78
CA ILE A 105 2.72 -27.05 -17.36
C ILE A 105 2.53 -27.24 -18.87
N ALA A 106 2.89 -26.23 -19.65
CA ALA A 106 2.74 -26.20 -21.09
C ALA A 106 4.06 -26.54 -21.78
N MET A 107 4.08 -27.62 -22.57
CA MET A 107 5.25 -28.06 -23.33
C MET A 107 5.13 -27.62 -24.80
N PRO A 108 6.23 -27.22 -25.44
CA PRO A 108 6.21 -26.91 -26.86
C PRO A 108 5.93 -28.17 -27.69
N ALA A 109 5.23 -27.98 -28.80
CA ALA A 109 5.05 -28.94 -29.88
C ALA A 109 5.54 -28.30 -31.19
N GLY A 110 6.10 -29.11 -32.08
CA GLY A 110 6.70 -28.68 -33.34
C GLY A 110 8.08 -28.03 -33.21
N SER A 111 8.71 -28.06 -32.02
CA SER A 111 10.06 -27.52 -31.80
C SER A 111 11.15 -28.59 -31.89
N ALA A 112 12.38 -28.17 -32.19
CA ALA A 112 13.56 -29.04 -32.26
C ALA A 112 13.82 -29.82 -30.96
N ASN A 113 13.36 -29.30 -29.82
CA ASN A 113 13.52 -29.91 -28.50
C ASN A 113 12.24 -30.57 -27.96
N GLU A 114 11.19 -30.79 -28.76
CA GLU A 114 9.88 -31.29 -28.33
C GLU A 114 9.96 -32.55 -27.46
N VAL A 115 10.80 -33.52 -27.84
CA VAL A 115 10.99 -34.78 -27.10
C VAL A 115 11.64 -34.52 -25.73
N ALA A 116 12.71 -33.73 -25.69
CA ALA A 116 13.39 -33.34 -24.46
C ALA A 116 12.47 -32.53 -23.54
N ALA A 117 11.72 -31.58 -24.10
CA ALA A 117 10.76 -30.74 -23.37
C ALA A 117 9.60 -31.56 -22.78
N ARG A 118 9.14 -32.61 -23.45
CA ARG A 118 8.17 -33.55 -22.89
C ARG A 118 8.71 -34.36 -21.73
N ALA A 119 9.97 -34.81 -21.82
CA ALA A 119 10.62 -35.52 -20.72
C ALA A 119 10.79 -34.59 -19.50
N ALA A 120 11.32 -33.39 -19.71
CA ALA A 120 11.46 -32.36 -18.68
C ALA A 120 10.10 -31.96 -18.09
N GLY A 121 9.05 -31.79 -18.90
CA GLY A 121 7.69 -31.48 -18.43
C GLY A 121 7.12 -32.52 -17.47
N ARG A 122 7.38 -33.81 -17.70
CA ARG A 122 7.00 -34.88 -16.76
C ARG A 122 7.80 -34.79 -15.46
N ASP A 123 9.09 -34.46 -15.55
CA ASP A 123 9.94 -34.26 -14.37
C ASP A 123 9.50 -33.06 -13.54
N PHE A 124 9.13 -31.95 -14.18
CA PHE A 124 8.56 -30.77 -13.52
C PHE A 124 7.25 -31.11 -12.80
N ALA A 125 6.35 -31.87 -13.44
CA ALA A 125 5.13 -32.34 -12.78
C ALA A 125 5.45 -33.22 -11.55
N ARG A 126 6.43 -34.13 -11.65
CA ARG A 126 6.89 -34.95 -10.53
C ARG A 126 7.50 -34.12 -9.39
N LEU A 127 8.29 -33.11 -9.72
CA LEU A 127 8.86 -32.19 -8.73
C LEU A 127 7.77 -31.38 -8.04
N ALA A 128 6.82 -30.83 -8.80
CA ALA A 128 5.69 -30.07 -8.27
C ALA A 128 4.85 -30.90 -7.28
N MET A 129 4.59 -32.18 -7.60
CA MET A 129 3.94 -33.10 -6.66
C MET A 129 4.74 -33.28 -5.37
N LYS A 130 6.07 -33.44 -5.47
CA LYS A 130 6.94 -33.54 -4.29
C LYS A 130 6.98 -32.24 -3.48
N ALA A 131 6.82 -31.09 -4.12
CA ALA A 131 6.75 -29.78 -3.47
C ALA A 131 5.40 -29.50 -2.80
N GLY A 132 4.38 -30.36 -3.00
CA GLY A 132 3.08 -30.28 -2.35
C GLY A 132 1.92 -29.85 -3.26
N VAL A 133 2.14 -29.75 -4.57
CA VAL A 133 1.05 -29.52 -5.54
C VAL A 133 0.26 -30.82 -5.69
N LYS A 134 -1.06 -30.77 -5.48
CA LYS A 134 -1.92 -31.95 -5.60
C LYS A 134 -1.97 -32.43 -7.06
N ARG A 135 -1.96 -33.75 -7.26
CA ARG A 135 -1.88 -34.36 -8.61
C ARG A 135 -3.04 -33.96 -9.52
N ASP A 136 -4.24 -33.84 -8.97
CA ASP A 136 -5.46 -33.40 -9.66
C ASP A 136 -5.45 -31.90 -10.04
N ARG A 137 -4.51 -31.13 -9.48
CA ARG A 137 -4.32 -29.70 -9.79
C ARG A 137 -3.21 -29.44 -10.80
N ILE A 138 -2.50 -30.47 -11.26
CA ILE A 138 -1.47 -30.33 -12.30
C ILE A 138 -2.10 -30.57 -13.66
N VAL A 139 -2.12 -29.54 -14.50
CA VAL A 139 -2.66 -29.59 -15.86
C VAL A 139 -1.49 -29.55 -16.84
N MET A 140 -1.24 -30.65 -17.54
CA MET A 140 -0.23 -30.71 -18.58
C MET A 140 -0.86 -30.37 -19.93
N THR A 141 -0.34 -29.34 -20.59
CA THR A 141 -0.83 -28.88 -21.90
C THR A 141 0.31 -28.80 -22.91
N SER A 142 -0.02 -28.58 -24.18
CA SER A 142 0.95 -28.27 -25.21
C SER A 142 0.62 -26.95 -25.91
N TYR A 143 1.65 -26.28 -26.42
CA TYR A 143 1.52 -25.09 -27.25
C TYR A 143 2.37 -25.23 -28.51
N GLN A 144 1.96 -24.61 -29.61
CA GLN A 144 2.75 -24.64 -30.85
C GLN A 144 3.94 -23.71 -30.75
N SER A 145 5.14 -24.21 -31.07
CA SER A 145 6.33 -23.37 -31.17
C SER A 145 6.19 -22.40 -32.34
N ALA A 146 6.50 -21.12 -32.11
CA ALA A 146 6.49 -20.12 -33.17
C ALA A 146 7.61 -20.35 -34.21
N VAL A 147 8.73 -20.95 -33.79
CA VAL A 147 9.88 -21.25 -34.63
C VAL A 147 10.23 -22.73 -34.44
N PRO A 148 10.09 -23.58 -35.49
CA PRO A 148 10.35 -25.01 -35.37
C PRO A 148 11.79 -25.36 -35.00
N GLU A 149 12.77 -24.59 -35.48
CA GLU A 149 14.19 -24.86 -35.28
C GLU A 149 14.70 -24.41 -33.91
N ALA A 150 13.92 -23.61 -33.18
CA ALA A 150 14.29 -23.07 -31.88
C ALA A 150 14.03 -24.08 -30.74
N SER A 151 14.91 -24.09 -29.74
CA SER A 151 14.66 -24.79 -28.47
C SER A 151 13.68 -23.97 -27.63
N ALA A 152 12.39 -24.32 -27.70
CA ALA A 152 11.34 -23.61 -27.01
C ALA A 152 11.25 -24.04 -25.52
N PRO A 153 10.98 -23.11 -24.58
CA PRO A 153 10.96 -23.44 -23.15
C PRO A 153 9.69 -24.19 -22.74
N VAL A 154 9.75 -24.92 -21.63
CA VAL A 154 8.54 -25.43 -20.96
C VAL A 154 8.02 -24.32 -20.05
N ARG A 155 6.73 -24.00 -20.16
CA ARG A 155 6.12 -22.92 -19.38
C ARG A 155 5.36 -23.49 -18.20
N ALA A 156 5.63 -23.00 -17.00
CA ALA A 156 4.83 -23.32 -15.82
C ALA A 156 4.08 -22.07 -15.36
N ALA A 157 2.79 -22.21 -15.05
CA ALA A 157 1.96 -21.09 -14.63
C ALA A 157 0.89 -21.51 -13.61
N PHE A 158 0.60 -20.62 -12.66
CA PHE A 158 -0.53 -20.75 -11.74
C PHE A 158 -1.09 -19.37 -11.39
N VAL A 159 -2.35 -19.34 -10.98
CA VAL A 159 -3.00 -18.12 -10.47
C VAL A 159 -2.62 -17.94 -9.01
N ALA A 160 -2.09 -16.76 -8.67
CA ALA A 160 -1.82 -16.38 -7.29
C ALA A 160 -2.62 -15.12 -6.93
N VAL A 161 -3.19 -15.11 -5.74
CA VAL A 161 -3.73 -13.88 -5.15
C VAL A 161 -2.56 -12.99 -4.75
N ARG A 162 -2.56 -11.72 -5.15
CA ARG A 162 -1.52 -10.74 -4.83
C ARG A 162 -2.14 -9.42 -4.39
N ALA A 163 -1.49 -8.77 -3.44
CA ALA A 163 -1.73 -7.37 -3.14
C ALA A 163 -0.96 -6.53 -4.16
N GLN A 164 -1.61 -5.53 -4.74
CA GLN A 164 -0.97 -4.57 -5.64
C GLN A 164 -1.66 -3.21 -5.52
N THR A 165 -1.02 -2.17 -6.03
CA THR A 165 -1.60 -0.84 -6.19
C THR A 165 -1.56 -0.45 -7.67
N ASP A 166 -2.08 0.73 -8.00
CA ASP A 166 -2.00 1.27 -9.35
C ASP A 166 -0.55 1.55 -9.76
N LYS A 167 -0.32 1.76 -11.06
CA LYS A 167 1.01 2.04 -11.58
C LYS A 167 1.50 3.41 -11.08
N CYS A 168 2.50 3.41 -10.20
CA CYS A 168 3.19 4.62 -9.74
C CYS A 168 4.03 5.26 -10.87
N GLY A 169 4.45 6.51 -10.68
CA GLY A 169 5.35 7.24 -11.58
C GLY A 169 4.73 8.47 -12.23
N ARG A 170 3.74 9.10 -11.56
CA ARG A 170 3.17 10.38 -11.98
C ARG A 170 3.64 11.48 -11.03
N TRP A 171 4.34 12.45 -11.58
CA TRP A 171 4.91 13.58 -10.86
C TRP A 171 4.35 14.89 -11.41
N PRO A 172 3.08 15.24 -11.09
CA PRO A 172 2.43 16.43 -11.62
C PRO A 172 2.98 17.73 -11.04
N ASP A 173 3.46 17.70 -9.79
CA ASP A 173 3.90 18.86 -9.03
C ASP A 173 5.41 18.79 -8.71
N ASP A 174 6.03 19.92 -8.37
CA ASP A 174 7.43 20.00 -7.98
C ASP A 174 7.64 19.45 -6.56
N LEU A 175 8.62 18.55 -6.39
CA LEU A 175 8.94 17.91 -5.11
C LEU A 175 9.48 18.86 -4.05
N THR A 176 9.93 20.05 -4.44
CA THR A 176 10.46 21.05 -3.52
C THR A 176 9.36 21.91 -2.88
N GLU A 177 8.12 21.85 -3.38
CA GLU A 177 6.96 22.57 -2.85
C GLU A 177 6.45 21.92 -1.54
N THR A 178 7.13 22.23 -0.44
CA THR A 178 6.92 21.60 0.88
C THR A 178 6.32 22.54 1.93
N SER A 179 5.91 23.76 1.55
CA SER A 179 5.40 24.79 2.47
C SER A 179 4.19 24.32 3.29
N ASP A 180 3.37 23.43 2.71
CA ASP A 180 2.15 22.91 3.32
C ASP A 180 2.39 21.63 4.14
N ASN A 181 3.61 21.11 4.20
CA ASN A 181 3.96 19.84 4.84
C ASN A 181 3.07 18.66 4.41
N LYS A 182 2.73 18.60 3.11
CA LYS A 182 1.95 17.52 2.50
C LYS A 182 2.89 16.49 1.87
N HIS A 183 2.37 15.27 1.70
CA HIS A 183 3.07 14.26 0.92
C HIS A 183 3.10 14.66 -0.56
N TYR A 184 4.15 14.24 -1.28
CA TYR A 184 4.16 14.36 -2.74
C TYR A 184 3.24 13.30 -3.36
N ALA A 185 2.70 13.57 -4.56
CA ALA A 185 1.65 12.77 -5.20
C ALA A 185 1.91 11.25 -5.26
N ASP A 186 3.17 10.86 -5.53
CA ASP A 186 3.59 9.46 -5.66
C ASP A 186 4.05 8.81 -4.33
N PHE A 187 4.10 9.55 -3.23
CA PHE A 187 4.56 9.03 -1.93
C PHE A 187 3.68 7.86 -1.50
N GLY A 188 2.35 8.07 -1.51
CA GLY A 188 1.38 7.05 -1.17
C GLY A 188 1.47 5.80 -2.05
N CYS A 189 1.67 5.98 -3.35
CA CYS A 189 1.82 4.86 -4.29
C CYS A 189 3.07 4.03 -3.99
N SER A 190 4.22 4.70 -3.83
CA SER A 190 5.48 4.03 -3.55
C SER A 190 5.44 3.26 -2.21
N TYR A 191 4.87 3.88 -1.17
CA TYR A 191 4.70 3.26 0.13
C TYR A 191 3.79 2.04 0.07
N GLN A 192 2.61 2.17 -0.56
CA GLN A 192 1.63 1.10 -0.67
C GLN A 192 2.12 -0.05 -1.56
N ASN A 193 2.86 0.25 -2.62
CA ASN A 193 3.47 -0.78 -3.47
C ASN A 193 4.53 -1.58 -2.71
N ASN A 194 5.38 -0.91 -1.92
CA ASN A 194 6.36 -1.58 -1.08
C ASN A 194 5.70 -2.42 0.03
N LEU A 195 4.64 -1.90 0.66
CA LEU A 195 3.88 -2.66 1.65
C LEU A 195 3.24 -3.89 1.01
N ALA A 196 2.57 -3.73 -0.13
CA ALA A 196 1.94 -4.82 -0.87
C ALA A 196 2.95 -5.91 -1.30
N ALA A 197 4.18 -5.53 -1.65
CA ALA A 197 5.25 -6.47 -1.98
C ALA A 197 5.79 -7.24 -0.77
N GLN A 198 5.77 -6.64 0.43
CA GLN A 198 6.23 -7.26 1.68
C GLN A 198 5.16 -8.13 2.34
N VAL A 199 3.88 -7.91 2.03
CA VAL A 199 2.77 -8.69 2.60
C VAL A 199 2.88 -10.15 2.14
N ALA A 200 3.11 -11.04 3.10
CA ALA A 200 3.23 -12.48 2.85
C ALA A 200 1.91 -13.11 2.39
N ASN A 201 0.78 -12.68 2.96
CA ASN A 201 -0.56 -13.15 2.59
C ASN A 201 -1.49 -11.96 2.32
N PRO A 202 -1.84 -11.71 1.05
CA PRO A 202 -2.72 -10.60 0.66
C PRO A 202 -4.10 -10.63 1.34
N ASN A 203 -4.61 -11.81 1.70
CA ASN A 203 -5.94 -11.94 2.30
C ASN A 203 -6.03 -11.28 3.69
N ASP A 204 -4.91 -11.06 4.36
CA ASP A 204 -4.86 -10.39 5.66
C ASP A 204 -5.27 -8.91 5.57
N LEU A 205 -5.26 -8.32 4.37
CA LEU A 205 -5.72 -6.95 4.14
C LEU A 205 -7.25 -6.84 4.03
N ILE A 206 -7.96 -7.95 3.80
CA ILE A 206 -9.44 -7.98 3.80
C ILE A 206 -9.97 -8.04 5.23
N GLY A 207 -9.29 -8.81 6.07
CA GLY A 207 -9.67 -8.99 7.46
C GLY A 207 -8.66 -9.83 8.24
N PRO A 208 -8.73 -9.79 9.58
CA PRO A 208 -7.84 -10.57 10.41
C PRO A 208 -8.09 -12.07 10.25
N ARG A 209 -7.01 -12.86 10.27
CA ARG A 209 -7.13 -14.32 10.39
C ARG A 209 -7.80 -14.69 11.71
N LYS A 210 -8.45 -15.85 11.74
CA LYS A 210 -8.93 -16.46 12.99
C LYS A 210 -7.76 -16.53 13.97
N GLN A 211 -7.92 -15.89 15.12
CA GLN A 211 -6.94 -15.96 16.19
C GLN A 211 -6.82 -17.41 16.68
N SER A 212 -5.60 -17.87 16.92
CA SER A 212 -5.41 -19.14 17.62
C SER A 212 -5.96 -19.06 19.03
N GLU A 213 -6.30 -20.20 19.62
CA GLU A 213 -6.62 -20.25 21.03
C GLU A 213 -5.43 -19.77 21.87
N ILE A 214 -5.73 -19.23 23.04
CA ILE A 214 -4.71 -18.75 23.97
C ILE A 214 -4.00 -19.96 24.57
N ASP A 215 -2.69 -20.04 24.38
CA ASP A 215 -1.83 -20.96 25.13
C ASP A 215 -1.51 -20.33 26.49
N ALA A 216 -2.35 -20.62 27.48
CA ALA A 216 -2.23 -20.07 28.83
C ALA A 216 -0.95 -20.54 29.53
N GLU A 217 -0.52 -21.78 29.29
CA GLU A 217 0.67 -22.38 29.91
C GLU A 217 1.94 -21.68 29.43
N ASN A 218 2.12 -21.54 28.11
CA ASN A 218 3.27 -20.86 27.54
C ASN A 218 3.29 -19.37 27.91
N ARG A 219 2.13 -18.71 27.92
CA ARG A 219 2.04 -17.31 28.38
C ARG A 219 2.40 -17.17 29.86
N GLY A 220 1.96 -18.10 30.71
CA GLY A 220 2.34 -18.16 32.13
C GLY A 220 3.85 -18.27 32.29
N ALA A 221 4.48 -19.22 31.59
CA ALA A 221 5.93 -19.41 31.61
C ALA A 221 6.70 -18.16 31.17
N VAL A 222 6.28 -17.48 30.09
CA VAL A 222 6.92 -16.24 29.64
C VAL A 222 6.75 -15.10 30.65
N ILE A 223 5.57 -14.98 31.28
CA ILE A 223 5.32 -13.98 32.33
C ILE A 223 6.20 -14.26 33.55
N ASP A 224 6.34 -15.52 33.96
CA ASP A 224 7.17 -15.90 35.09
C ASP A 224 8.66 -15.66 34.80
N VAL A 225 9.12 -15.93 33.57
CA VAL A 225 10.47 -15.56 33.13
C VAL A 225 10.69 -14.04 33.17
N TYR A 226 9.72 -13.26 32.71
CA TYR A 226 9.79 -11.80 32.75
C TYR A 226 9.85 -11.28 34.20
N ARG A 227 9.02 -11.84 35.09
CA ARG A 227 9.02 -11.50 36.54
C ARG A 227 10.32 -11.91 37.22
N ALA A 228 10.84 -13.10 36.91
CA ALA A 228 12.05 -13.65 37.51
C ALA A 228 13.32 -12.94 37.05
N ARG A 229 13.36 -12.43 35.80
CA ARG A 229 14.45 -11.58 35.31
C ARG A 229 14.61 -10.30 36.13
N GLY A 230 13.55 -9.86 36.80
CA GLY A 230 13.52 -8.58 37.50
C GLY A 230 13.73 -7.40 36.56
N ILE A 231 13.56 -6.20 37.07
CA ILE A 231 14.13 -5.01 36.43
C ILE A 231 15.64 -5.13 36.65
N SER A 232 16.46 -5.10 35.59
CA SER A 232 17.92 -5.09 35.76
C SER A 232 18.31 -3.89 36.61
N ASP A 233 19.24 -4.09 37.55
CA ASP A 233 19.67 -3.05 38.51
C ASP A 233 20.14 -1.75 37.83
N GLU A 234 20.51 -1.81 36.54
CA GLU A 234 20.82 -0.66 35.69
C GLU A 234 19.66 0.36 35.56
N PHE A 235 18.41 -0.08 35.67
CA PHE A 235 17.23 0.79 35.66
C PHE A 235 16.77 1.22 37.06
N LEU A 236 17.33 0.64 38.13
CA LEU A 236 17.02 1.01 39.51
C LEU A 236 17.90 2.17 40.03
N GLY A 237 19.04 2.46 39.38
CA GLY A 237 20.01 3.46 39.82
C GLY A 237 19.98 4.83 39.13
N ASN A 238 19.39 4.94 37.93
CA ASN A 238 19.47 6.15 37.11
C ASN A 238 18.13 6.90 37.05
N SER A 239 17.70 7.43 38.19
CA SER A 239 16.70 8.51 38.20
C SER A 239 17.41 9.84 37.97
N GLU A 240 17.39 10.37 36.74
CA GLU A 240 17.87 11.73 36.45
C GLU A 240 16.99 12.83 37.10
N VAL A 241 15.83 12.44 37.67
CA VAL A 241 14.91 13.36 38.32
C VAL A 241 14.94 13.12 39.83
N THR A 242 15.54 14.06 40.56
CA THR A 242 15.40 14.20 42.00
C THR A 242 14.19 15.09 42.27
N TYR A 243 13.14 14.53 42.87
CA TYR A 243 12.00 15.30 43.39
C TYR A 243 12.32 15.91 44.76
#